data_AF-A0A0M8PNV7-F1
#
_entry.id   AF-A0A0M8PNV7-F1
#
_cell.length_a   1.000
_cell.length_b   1.000
_cell.length_c   1.000
_cell.angle_alpha   90.00
_cell.angle_beta   90.00
_cell.angle_gamma   90.00
#
_symmetry.space_group_name_H-M   'P 1'
#
loop_
_entity.id
_entity.type
_entity.pdbx_description
1 polymer ?
#
loop_
_entity_poly.entity_id
_entity_poly.type
_entity_poly.pdbx_seq_one_letter_code
_entity_poly.pdbx_strand_id
1 'polypeptide(L)'
;MASRASVPEDFVAGLEGVVAFTSDIAEPDKDGGSLRYRGVDIEDLVTRGVTFGDVWALLVDGKFGQGLPPAEPFPLPIHTGDVRVDVQAGLAMLAPIWGFEPL
;
A
#
# COMPACT_ATOMS: atom_id res chain seq x y z
N MET A 1 29.60 -33.48 5.82
CA MET A 1 29.36 -32.47 4.78
C MET A 1 27.87 -32.45 4.50
N ALA A 2 27.19 -31.34 4.75
CA ALA A 2 25.75 -31.24 4.53
C ALA A 2 25.43 -31.38 3.03
N SER A 3 24.49 -32.26 2.69
CA SER A 3 23.93 -32.41 1.35
C SER A 3 23.39 -31.05 0.89
N ARG A 4 23.96 -30.45 -0.16
CA ARG A 4 23.34 -29.31 -0.83
C ARG A 4 22.01 -29.79 -1.40
N ALA A 5 20.91 -29.16 -0.99
CA ALA A 5 19.63 -29.35 -1.64
C ALA A 5 19.79 -29.02 -3.14
N SER A 6 19.37 -29.94 -4.01
CA SER A 6 19.30 -29.67 -5.45
C SER A 6 18.21 -28.64 -5.71
N VAL A 7 18.53 -27.63 -6.52
CA VAL A 7 17.54 -26.66 -7.00
C VAL A 7 16.50 -27.41 -7.84
N PRO A 8 15.18 -27.18 -7.64
CA PRO A 8 14.14 -27.78 -8.48
C PRO A 8 14.37 -27.46 -9.97
N GLU A 9 14.04 -28.41 -10.85
CA GLU A 9 14.27 -28.26 -12.31
C GLU A 9 13.52 -27.05 -12.90
N ASP A 10 12.32 -26.75 -12.39
CA ASP A 10 11.47 -25.63 -12.82
C ASP A 10 11.64 -24.36 -11.97
N PHE A 11 12.72 -24.25 -11.19
CA PHE A 11 12.95 -23.06 -10.37
C PHE A 11 13.22 -21.83 -11.25
N VAL A 12 12.37 -20.82 -11.10
CA VAL A 12 12.59 -19.49 -11.66
C VAL A 12 12.80 -18.52 -10.50
N ALA A 13 13.89 -17.74 -10.54
CA ALA A 13 14.17 -16.75 -9.51
C ALA A 13 13.11 -15.62 -9.54
N GLY A 14 12.51 -15.33 -8.38
CA GLY A 14 11.39 -14.38 -8.27
C GLY A 14 10.10 -15.08 -7.84
N LEU A 15 8.98 -14.36 -7.92
CA LEU A 15 7.64 -14.86 -7.56
C LEU A 15 6.60 -14.56 -8.65
N GLU A 16 7.05 -14.44 -9.91
CA GLU A 16 6.15 -14.21 -11.04
C GLU A 16 5.14 -15.35 -11.16
N GLY A 17 3.86 -15.01 -11.26
CA GLY A 17 2.76 -16.00 -11.32
C GLY A 17 2.44 -16.70 -9.99
N VAL A 18 3.22 -16.48 -8.92
CA VAL A 18 2.96 -17.08 -7.61
C VAL A 18 1.94 -16.23 -6.85
N VAL A 19 0.76 -16.80 -6.59
CA VAL A 19 -0.27 -16.15 -5.77
C VAL A 19 0.12 -16.23 -4.31
N ALA A 20 0.53 -15.10 -3.73
CA ALA A 20 0.89 -15.01 -2.31
C ALA A 20 -0.33 -14.76 -1.40
N PHE A 21 -1.32 -13.99 -1.88
CA PHE A 21 -2.49 -13.58 -1.11
C PHE A 21 -3.73 -13.45 -2.00
N THR A 22 -4.90 -13.66 -1.41
CA THR A 22 -6.18 -13.17 -1.94
C THR A 22 -6.48 -11.81 -1.33
N SER A 23 -7.19 -10.93 -2.04
CA SER A 23 -7.51 -9.59 -1.55
C SER A 23 -8.83 -9.08 -2.09
N ASP A 24 -9.56 -8.36 -1.23
CA ASP A 24 -10.81 -7.67 -1.58
C ASP A 24 -10.60 -6.16 -1.78
N ILE A 25 -9.34 -5.67 -1.79
CA ILE A 25 -9.02 -4.23 -1.81
C ILE A 25 -9.27 -3.62 -3.19
N ALA A 26 -8.72 -4.24 -4.23
CA ALA A 26 -8.80 -3.76 -5.60
C ALA A 26 -8.66 -4.91 -6.60
N GLU A 27 -9.27 -4.74 -7.77
CA GLU A 27 -9.23 -5.69 -8.88
C GLU A 27 -8.63 -4.99 -10.12
N PRO A 28 -7.38 -5.28 -10.49
CA PRO A 28 -6.80 -4.86 -11.75
C PRO A 28 -7.18 -5.84 -12.87
N ASP A 29 -8.24 -5.55 -13.61
CA ASP A 29 -8.72 -6.37 -14.72
C ASP A 29 -7.93 -6.05 -15.99
N LYS A 30 -6.86 -6.80 -16.22
CA LYS A 30 -5.94 -6.58 -17.35
C LYS A 30 -6.60 -6.85 -18.70
N ASP A 31 -7.46 -7.86 -18.79
CA ASP A 31 -8.11 -8.26 -20.05
C ASP A 31 -9.29 -7.32 -20.38
N GLY A 32 -10.02 -6.87 -19.36
CA GLY A 32 -11.10 -5.89 -19.49
C GLY A 32 -10.64 -4.43 -19.55
N GLY A 33 -9.39 -4.14 -19.21
CA GLY A 33 -8.81 -2.79 -19.26
C GLY A 33 -9.33 -1.85 -18.16
N SER A 34 -9.83 -2.38 -17.04
CA SER A 34 -10.38 -1.59 -15.94
C SER A 34 -9.60 -1.78 -14.64
N LEU A 35 -9.64 -0.77 -13.77
CA LEU A 35 -9.15 -0.86 -12.40
C LEU A 35 -10.30 -0.52 -11.45
N ARG A 36 -10.62 -1.45 -10.55
CA ARG A 36 -11.72 -1.30 -9.60
C ARG A 36 -11.22 -1.27 -8.16
N TYR A 37 -11.56 -0.22 -7.42
CA TYR A 37 -11.33 -0.11 -5.98
C TYR A 37 -12.59 -0.51 -5.24
N ARG A 38 -12.55 -1.63 -4.50
CA ARG A 38 -13.74 -2.21 -3.85
C ARG A 38 -14.94 -2.36 -4.81
N GLY A 39 -14.67 -2.73 -6.06
CA GLY A 39 -15.69 -2.86 -7.11
C GLY A 39 -16.12 -1.55 -7.79
N VAL A 40 -15.62 -0.39 -7.36
CA VAL A 40 -15.89 0.91 -7.98
C VAL A 40 -14.82 1.24 -9.00
N ASP A 41 -15.19 1.59 -10.22
CA ASP A 41 -14.25 1.97 -11.27
C ASP A 41 -13.50 3.26 -10.93
N ILE A 42 -12.19 3.30 -11.16
CA ILE A 42 -11.38 4.51 -10.94
C ILE A 42 -11.79 5.68 -11.82
N GLU A 43 -12.28 5.43 -13.04
CA GLU A 43 -12.73 6.48 -13.96
C GLU A 43 -13.96 7.17 -13.41
N ASP A 44 -14.87 6.41 -12.77
CA ASP A 44 -16.03 6.97 -12.07
C ASP A 44 -15.60 7.82 -10.87
N LEU A 45 -14.62 7.37 -10.08
CA LEU A 45 -14.09 8.13 -8.94
C LEU A 45 -13.49 9.46 -9.38
N VAL A 46 -12.66 9.44 -10.43
CA VAL A 46 -11.99 10.63 -10.96
C VAL A 46 -13.00 11.59 -11.61
N THR A 47 -13.88 11.08 -12.48
CA THR A 47 -14.87 11.89 -13.21
C THR A 47 -15.85 12.58 -12.26
N ARG A 48 -16.23 11.91 -11.17
CA ARG A 48 -17.11 12.48 -10.13
C ARG A 48 -16.38 13.40 -9.15
N GLY A 49 -15.06 13.55 -9.29
CA GLY A 49 -14.25 14.42 -8.42
C GLY A 49 -14.16 13.91 -6.98
N VAL A 50 -14.23 12.59 -6.76
CA VAL A 50 -14.05 12.00 -5.43
C VAL A 50 -12.63 12.30 -4.95
N THR A 51 -12.51 12.81 -3.73
CA THR A 51 -11.22 13.25 -3.19
C THR A 51 -10.32 12.07 -2.87
N PHE A 52 -9.00 12.29 -2.86
CA PHE A 52 -8.05 11.27 -2.42
C PHE A 52 -8.37 10.74 -1.01
N GLY A 53 -8.76 11.61 -0.08
CA GLY A 53 -9.12 11.22 1.28
C GLY A 53 -10.32 10.28 1.34
N ASP A 54 -11.31 10.48 0.49
CA ASP A 54 -12.48 9.59 0.37
C ASP A 54 -12.13 8.26 -0.31
N VAL A 55 -11.24 8.28 -1.32
CA VAL A 55 -10.73 7.05 -1.95
C VAL A 55 -9.88 6.23 -0.98
N TRP A 56 -9.09 6.88 -0.12
CA TRP A 56 -8.34 6.23 0.95
C TRP A 56 -9.30 5.47 1.89
N ALA A 57 -10.38 6.10 2.32
CA ALA A 57 -11.40 5.47 3.16
C ALA A 57 -12.07 4.28 2.45
N LEU A 58 -12.40 4.43 1.16
CA LEU A 58 -12.93 3.32 0.36
C LEU A 58 -11.98 2.12 0.37
N LEU A 59 -10.70 2.33 0.07
CA LEU A 59 -9.71 1.24 -0.01
C LEU A 59 -9.50 0.57 1.34
N VAL A 60 -9.37 1.34 2.43
CA VAL A 60 -9.10 0.83 3.77
C VAL A 60 -10.34 0.19 4.39
N ASP A 61 -11.49 0.87 4.36
CA ASP A 61 -12.69 0.48 5.11
C ASP A 61 -13.74 -0.25 4.25
N GLY A 62 -13.57 -0.30 2.93
CA GLY A 62 -14.54 -0.89 2.01
C GLY A 62 -15.75 0.01 1.71
N LYS A 63 -15.79 1.24 2.25
CA LYS A 63 -16.94 2.16 2.14
C LYS A 63 -16.50 3.61 2.28
N PHE A 64 -17.33 4.52 1.79
CA PHE A 64 -17.16 5.97 2.04
C PHE A 64 -17.64 6.37 3.44
N GLY A 65 -17.23 7.57 3.88
CA GLY A 65 -17.83 8.26 5.03
C GLY A 65 -16.86 8.66 6.15
N GLN A 66 -15.64 8.11 6.18
CA GLN A 66 -14.57 8.50 7.11
C GLN A 66 -13.28 8.78 6.34
N GLY A 67 -13.29 9.88 5.58
CA GLY A 67 -12.14 10.30 4.77
C GLY A 67 -10.87 10.50 5.60
N LEU A 68 -9.71 10.41 4.95
CA LEU A 68 -8.41 10.63 5.59
C LEU A 68 -8.38 12.02 6.27
N PRO A 69 -8.14 12.11 7.60
CA PRO A 69 -8.14 13.38 8.31
C PRO A 69 -6.94 14.25 7.93
N PRO A 70 -7.02 15.58 8.13
CA PRO A 70 -5.85 16.45 7.97
C PRO A 70 -4.75 16.04 8.94
N ALA A 71 -3.50 16.15 8.50
CA ALA A 71 -2.35 15.87 9.35
C ALA A 71 -2.25 16.92 10.47
N GLU A 72 -1.91 16.46 11.67
CA GLU A 72 -1.55 17.33 12.78
C GLU A 72 -0.21 18.04 12.49
N PRO A 73 0.03 19.24 13.05
CA PRO A 73 1.33 19.90 12.93
C PRO A 73 2.44 19.04 13.54
N PHE A 74 3.35 18.58 12.70
CA PHE A 74 4.48 17.75 13.12
C PHE A 74 5.76 18.18 12.39
N PRO A 75 6.78 18.71 13.09
CA PRO A 75 8.04 19.06 12.44
C PRO A 75 8.77 17.80 12.03
N LEU A 76 9.11 17.69 10.74
CA LEU A 76 9.92 16.60 10.21
C LEU A 76 11.29 16.61 10.92
N PRO A 77 11.66 15.54 11.66
CA PRO A 77 12.91 15.53 12.41
C PRO A 77 14.12 15.22 11.53
N ILE A 78 13.90 14.75 10.29
CA ILE A 78 14.91 14.28 9.36
C ILE A 78 14.93 15.17 8.11
N HIS A 79 16.11 15.63 7.75
CA HIS A 79 16.37 16.42 6.55
C HIS A 79 17.66 15.95 5.88
N THR A 80 17.56 14.90 5.06
CA THR A 80 18.70 14.30 4.36
C THR A 80 19.03 14.96 3.03
N GLY A 81 18.10 15.77 2.50
CA GLY A 81 18.17 16.29 1.13
C GLY A 81 17.52 15.38 0.08
N ASP A 82 17.01 14.21 0.49
CA ASP A 82 16.18 13.30 -0.33
C ASP A 82 14.81 13.12 0.34
N VAL A 83 13.77 13.64 -0.30
CA VAL A 83 12.38 13.63 0.21
C VAL A 83 11.89 12.20 0.51
N ARG A 84 12.30 11.21 -0.30
CA ARG A 84 11.90 9.81 -0.09
C ARG A 84 12.56 9.24 1.16
N VAL A 85 13.83 9.55 1.39
CA VAL A 85 14.55 9.11 2.60
C VAL A 85 13.95 9.77 3.84
N ASP A 86 13.59 11.05 3.75
CA ASP A 86 13.00 11.81 4.86
C ASP A 86 11.66 11.21 5.31
N VAL A 87 10.75 10.88 4.38
CA VAL A 87 9.47 10.25 4.74
C VAL A 87 9.64 8.80 5.22
N GLN A 88 10.55 8.03 4.62
CA GLN A 88 10.80 6.64 5.01
C GLN A 88 11.34 6.56 6.44
N ALA A 89 12.34 7.39 6.77
CA ALA A 89 12.89 7.46 8.13
C ALA A 89 11.88 8.07 9.11
N GLY A 90 11.20 9.15 8.72
CA GLY A 90 10.21 9.84 9.53
C GLY A 90 9.07 8.94 9.97
N LEU A 91 8.46 8.17 9.04
CA LEU A 91 7.36 7.25 9.35
C LEU A 91 7.78 6.17 10.38
N ALA A 92 8.98 5.61 10.25
CA ALA A 92 9.46 4.60 11.21
C ALA A 92 9.65 5.19 12.62
N MET A 93 10.02 6.47 12.71
CA MET A 93 10.23 7.17 13.98
C MET A 93 8.92 7.57 14.67
N LEU A 94 7.78 7.57 13.97
CA LEU A 94 6.48 7.92 14.58
C LEU A 94 6.03 6.90 15.62
N ALA A 95 6.36 5.61 15.45
CA ALA A 95 5.92 4.56 16.37
C ALA A 95 6.31 4.82 17.84
N PRO A 96 7.59 5.04 18.19
CA PRO A 96 7.95 5.38 19.57
C PRO A 96 7.44 6.75 20.01
N ILE A 97 7.31 7.72 19.10
CA ILE A 97 6.78 9.07 19.41
C ILE A 97 5.31 8.99 19.82
N TRP A 98 4.53 8.14 19.17
CA TRP A 98 3.13 7.88 19.48
C TRP A 98 2.92 6.80 20.55
N GLY A 99 4.00 6.26 21.13
CA GLY A 99 3.93 5.28 22.21
C GLY A 99 3.41 3.90 21.79
N PHE A 100 3.56 3.52 20.52
CA PHE A 100 3.28 2.15 20.10
C PHE A 100 4.33 1.19 20.64
N GLU A 101 3.86 0.06 21.16
CA GLU A 101 4.71 -1.04 21.60
C GLU A 101 5.31 -1.78 20.38
N PRO A 102 6.48 -2.43 20.54
CA PRO A 102 6.97 -3.38 19.55
C PRO A 102 5.93 -4.46 19.23
N LEU A 103 5.87 -4.87 17.96
CA LEU A 103 5.03 -5.97 17.49
C LEU A 103 5.47 -7.33 18.04
#